data_AF-W1VFY4-F1
#
_entry.id   AF-W1VFY4-F1
#
_cell.length_a   1.000
_cell.length_b   1.000
_cell.length_c   1.000
_cell.angle_alpha   90.00
_cell.angle_beta   90.00
_cell.angle_gamma   90.00
#
_symmetry.space_group_name_H-M   'P 1'
#
loop_
_entity.id
_entity.type
_entity.pdbx_description
1 polymer ?
#
loop_
_entity_poly.entity_id
_entity_poly.type
_entity_poly.pdbx_seq_one_letter_code
_entity_poly.pdbx_strand_id
1 'polypeptide(L)' 'GDQLVFMDEGVICESGRPTDLLDHPREERTRAFLSSVL' A
#
# COMPACT_ATOMS: atom_id res chain seq x y z
N GLY A 1 -8.42 11.07 6.21
CA GLY A 1 -8.36 9.62 6.46
C GLY A 1 -6.99 9.33 7.02
N ASP A 2 -6.90 8.80 8.23
CA ASP A 2 -5.63 8.71 8.96
C ASP A 2 -4.76 7.52 8.57
N GLN A 3 -5.34 6.49 7.93
CA GLN A 3 -4.62 5.25 7.65
C GLN A 3 -5.12 4.57 6.37
N LEU A 4 -4.18 4.14 5.53
CA LEU A 4 -4.35 3.24 4.39
C LEU A 4 -3.88 1.85 4.83
N VAL A 5 -4.62 0.82 4.46
CA VAL A 5 -4.25 -0.57 4.69
C VAL A 5 -4.29 -1.29 3.35
N PHE A 6 -3.15 -1.83 2.94
CA PHE A 6 -3.01 -2.69 1.79
C PHE A 6 -3.12 -4.15 2.25
N MET A 7 -4.10 -4.85 1.70
CA MET A 7 -4.43 -6.22 2.08
C MET A 7 -4.42 -7.10 0.83
N ASP A 8 -3.71 -8.21 0.90
CA ASP A 8 -3.60 -9.17 -0.18
C ASP A 8 -3.74 -10.59 0.36
N GLU A 9 -4.47 -11.44 -0.36
CA GLU A 9 -4.79 -12.82 0.05
C GLU A 9 -5.39 -12.96 1.47
N GLY A 10 -6.06 -11.91 1.97
CA GLY A 10 -6.62 -11.91 3.32
C GLY A 10 -5.63 -11.55 4.43
N VAL A 11 -4.40 -11.13 4.09
CA VAL A 11 -3.37 -10.69 5.02
C VAL A 11 -3.05 -9.22 4.82
N ILE A 12 -2.80 -8.49 5.90
CA ILE A 12 -2.32 -7.10 5.83
C ILE A 12 -0.86 -7.14 5.37
N CYS A 13 -0.61 -6.71 4.14
CA CYS A 13 0.74 -6.60 3.60
C CYS A 13 1.40 -5.30 4.06
N GLU A 14 0.68 -4.18 4.03
CA GLU A 14 1.24 -2.89 4.43
C GLU A 14 0.15 -2.00 5.03
N SER A 15 0.49 -1.20 6.05
CA SER A 15 -0.44 -0.23 6.61
C SER A 15 0.27 1.00 7.14
N GLY A 16 -0.34 2.17 7.00
CA GLY A 16 0.27 3.43 7.42
C GLY A 16 -0.47 4.62 6.83
N ARG A 17 0.16 5.80 6.84
CA ARG A 17 -0.46 6.98 6.26
C ARG A 17 -0.54 6.86 4.73
N PRO A 18 -1.63 7.32 4.09
CA PRO A 18 -1.78 7.23 2.64
C PRO A 18 -0.60 7.83 1.88
N THR A 19 -0.10 8.99 2.31
CA THR A 19 1.04 9.68 1.69
C THR A 19 2.31 8.84 1.75
N ASP A 20 2.59 8.20 2.88
CA ASP A 20 3.78 7.34 3.00
C ASP A 20 3.66 6.10 2.10
N LEU A 21 2.49 5.47 2.02
CA LEU A 21 2.29 4.30 1.15
C LEU A 21 2.27 4.65 -0.34
N LEU A 22 1.81 5.86 -0.70
CA LEU A 22 1.75 6.31 -2.10
C LEU A 22 3.09 6.84 -2.60
N ASP A 23 3.80 7.65 -1.82
CA ASP A 23 5.10 8.23 -2.21
C ASP A 23 6.27 7.28 -1.94
N HIS A 24 6.19 6.50 -0.85
CA HIS A 24 7.28 5.66 -0.36
C HIS A 24 6.81 4.24 0.03
N PRO A 25 6.12 3.50 -0.88
CA PRO A 25 5.72 2.13 -0.60
C PRO A 25 6.94 1.26 -0.30
N ARG A 26 6.91 0.57 0.84
CA ARG A 26 8.00 -0.31 1.28
C ARG A 26 7.84 -1.73 0.77
N GLU A 27 6.61 -2.21 0.65
CA GLU A 27 6.34 -3.56 0.14
C GLU A 27 6.30 -3.59 -1.39
N GLU A 28 6.90 -4.63 -1.95
CA GLU A 28 6.95 -4.85 -3.39
C GLU A 28 5.55 -5.12 -3.98
N ARG A 29 4.67 -5.80 -3.22
CA ARG A 29 3.27 -6.01 -3.58
C ARG A 29 2.48 -4.69 -3.65
N THR A 30 2.69 -3.78 -2.68
CA THR A 30 2.07 -2.44 -2.69
C THR A 30 2.54 -1.64 -3.90
N ARG A 31 3.85 -1.67 -4.23
CA ARG A 31 4.41 -1.03 -5.43
C ARG A 31 3.80 -1.53 -6.72
N ALA A 32 3.70 -2.85 -6.88
CA ALA A 32 3.11 -3.47 -8.05
C ALA A 32 1.65 -3.07 -8.23
N PHE A 33 0.88 -3.06 -7.14
CA PHE A 33 -0.51 -2.61 -7.15
C PHE A 33 -0.64 -1.15 -7.57
N LEU A 34 0.11 -0.24 -6.95
CA LEU A 34 0.08 1.18 -7.27
C LEU A 34 0.48 1.45 -8.73
N SER A 35 1.44 0.70 -9.26
CA SER A 35 1.88 0.78 -10.66
C SER A 35 0.87 0.21 -11.66
N SER A 36 -0.12 -0.56 -11.20
CA SER A 36 -1.18 -1.10 -12.06
C SER A 36 -2.45 -0.25 -12.08
N VAL A 37 -2.60 0.65 -11.10
CA VAL A 37 -3.77 1.50 -10.91
C VAL A 37 -3.52 2.94 -11.39
N LEU A 38 -2.28 3.42 -11.30
CA LEU A 38 -1.81 4.70 -11.83
C LEU A 38 -1.24 4.54 -13.24
#